data_AF-A0A379THS0-F1
#
_entry.id   AF-A0A379THS0-F1
#
_cell.length_a   1.000
_cell.length_b   1.000
_cell.length_c   1.000
_cell.angle_alpha   90.00
_cell.angle_beta   90.00
_cell.angle_gamma   90.00
#
_symmetry.space_group_name_H-M   'P 1'
#
loop_
_entity.id
_entity.type
_entity.pdbx_description
1 polymer ?
#
loop_
_entity_poly.entity_id
_entity_poly.type
_entity_poly.pdbx_seq_one_letter_code
_entity_poly.pdbx_strand_id
1 'polypeptide(L)'
;MALTVKALNTGVIRHNDKFIALALKVKSLRNKETLLFFPVLALRDLLIGLEQRLYLQHSLAEQEEKNVRKPKSAMCVKCTRTFRQ
;
A
#
# COMPACT_ATOMS: atom_id res chain seq x y z
N MET A 1 -0.60 -14.37 -5.27
CA MET A 1 0.85 -14.61 -5.41
C MET A 1 1.58 -13.29 -5.22
N ALA A 2 2.45 -13.18 -4.21
CA ALA A 2 3.27 -11.98 -4.00
C ALA A 2 4.45 -11.99 -4.98
N LEU A 3 4.58 -10.96 -5.80
CA LEU A 3 5.74 -10.76 -6.67
C LEU A 3 6.95 -10.45 -5.78
N THR A 4 7.80 -11.46 -5.59
CA THR A 4 9.04 -11.29 -4.84
C THR A 4 10.11 -10.71 -5.77
N VAL A 5 10.27 -9.39 -5.66
CA VAL A 5 11.24 -8.60 -6.41
C VAL A 5 12.59 -8.69 -5.70
N LYS A 6 13.61 -9.19 -6.40
CA LYS A 6 15.00 -9.21 -5.92
C LYS A 6 15.69 -7.87 -6.12
N ALA A 7 15.50 -7.30 -7.30
CA ALA A 7 16.12 -6.05 -7.71
C ALA A 7 15.24 -5.34 -8.72
N LEU A 8 15.34 -4.01 -8.72
CA LEU A 8 14.56 -3.14 -9.58
C LEU A 8 15.50 -2.05 -10.10
N ASN A 9 15.63 -1.97 -11.42
CA ASN A 9 16.41 -0.93 -12.08
C ASN A 9 15.48 -0.10 -12.96
N THR A 10 15.71 1.21 -13.02
CA THR A 10 14.96 2.14 -13.85
C THR A 10 15.90 2.85 -14.82
N GLY A 11 15.40 3.11 -16.02
CA GLY A 11 16.06 3.92 -17.04
C GLY A 11 15.08 4.97 -17.56
N VAL A 12 15.53 6.21 -17.66
CA VAL A 12 14.75 7.31 -18.23
C VAL A 12 15.12 7.48 -19.69
N ILE A 13 14.12 7.39 -20.57
CA ILE A 13 14.27 7.64 -21.99
C ILE A 13 13.81 9.07 -22.26
N ARG A 14 14.76 9.90 -22.70
CA ARG A 14 14.51 11.29 -23.09
C ARG A 14 14.97 11.53 -24.52
N HIS A 15 14.33 12.48 -25.19
CA HIS A 15 14.79 13.03 -26.46
C HIS A 15 14.92 14.53 -26.29
N ASN A 16 16.16 15.04 -26.41
CA ASN A 16 16.54 16.39 -25.99
C ASN A 16 16.12 16.64 -24.54
N ASP A 17 15.27 17.65 -24.32
CA ASP A 17 14.72 18.01 -23.00
C ASP A 17 13.34 17.43 -22.73
N LYS A 18 12.83 16.55 -23.61
CA LYS A 18 11.51 15.92 -23.45
C LYS A 18 11.66 14.50 -22.92
N PHE A 19 11.01 14.24 -21.80
CA PHE A 19 10.82 12.89 -21.28
C PHE A 19 9.85 12.12 -22.18
N ILE A 20 10.22 10.91 -22.61
CA ILE A 20 9.41 10.06 -23.50
C ILE A 20 8.84 8.86 -22.75
N ALA A 21 9.68 8.14 -22.03
CA ALA A 21 9.30 6.90 -21.39
C ALA A 21 10.23 6.51 -20.24
N LEU A 22 9.75 5.64 -19.36
CA LEU A 22 10.53 4.98 -18.34
C LEU A 22 10.64 3.49 -18.66
N ALA A 23 11.86 2.99 -18.73
CA ALA A 23 12.16 1.56 -18.79
C ALA A 23 12.34 1.04 -17.36
N LEU A 24 11.60 0.01 -16.99
CA LEU A 24 11.64 -0.63 -15.68
C LEU A 24 12.08 -2.08 -15.85
N LYS A 25 13.25 -2.41 -15.34
CA LYS A 25 13.77 -3.78 -15.29
C LYS A 25 13.54 -4.37 -13.91
N VAL A 26 12.66 -5.36 -13.83
CA VAL A 26 12.33 -6.07 -12.60
C VAL A 26 13.00 -7.45 -12.63
N LYS A 27 13.82 -7.75 -11.63
CA LYS A 27 14.38 -9.08 -11.42
C LYS A 27 13.57 -9.82 -10.36
N SER A 28 13.03 -10.98 -10.71
CA SER A 28 12.33 -11.87 -9.78
C SER A 28 13.31 -12.81 -9.06
N LEU A 29 12.89 -13.38 -7.91
CA LEU A 29 13.63 -14.43 -7.20
C LEU A 29 14.05 -15.61 -8.10
N ARG A 30 13.25 -15.95 -9.12
CA ARG A 30 13.51 -17.07 -10.04
C ARG A 30 14.50 -16.73 -11.17
N ASN A 31 15.26 -15.65 -11.02
CA ASN A 31 16.17 -15.10 -12.04
C ASN A 31 15.49 -14.76 -13.39
N LYS A 32 14.16 -14.68 -13.39
CA LYS A 32 13.39 -14.14 -14.51
C LYS A 32 13.50 -12.63 -14.47
N GLU A 33 13.92 -12.06 -15.59
CA GLU A 33 13.99 -10.62 -15.78
C GLU A 33 12.79 -10.19 -16.64
N THR A 34 12.05 -9.20 -16.16
CA THR A 34 10.96 -8.57 -16.92
C THR A 34 11.37 -7.14 -17.21
N LEU A 35 11.34 -6.75 -18.47
CA LEU A 35 11.55 -5.38 -18.91
C LEU A 35 10.22 -4.78 -19.30
N LEU A 36 9.83 -3.70 -18.63
CA LEU A 36 8.59 -2.97 -18.85
C LEU A 36 8.93 -1.58 -19.39
N PHE A 37 8.16 -1.10 -20.35
CA PHE A 37 8.31 0.24 -20.90
C PHE A 37 7.03 1.02 -20.67
N PHE A 38 7.17 2.19 -20.04
CA PHE A 38 6.05 3.06 -19.70
C PHE A 38 6.20 4.39 -20.44
N PRO A 39 5.42 4.64 -21.52
CA PRO A 39 5.33 5.97 -22.10
C PRO A 39 4.72 6.96 -21.10
N VAL A 40 5.01 8.25 -21.26
CA VAL A 40 4.65 9.31 -20.29
C VAL A 40 3.20 9.22 -19.78
N LEU A 41 2.23 9.05 -20.69
CA LEU A 41 0.81 9.00 -20.32
C LEU A 41 0.49 7.77 -19.45
N ALA A 42 0.92 6.58 -19.90
CA ALA A 42 0.70 5.35 -19.14
C ALA A 42 1.44 5.35 -17.80
N LEU A 43 2.62 5.96 -17.74
CA LEU A 43 3.36 6.12 -16.48
C LEU A 43 2.60 7.01 -15.50
N ARG A 44 2.06 8.13 -15.98
CA ARG A 44 1.26 9.07 -15.16
C ARG A 44 0.05 8.36 -14.56
N ASP A 45 -0.73 7.67 -15.39
CA ASP A 45 -1.94 6.97 -14.94
C ASP A 45 -1.61 5.88 -13.91
N LEU A 46 -0.51 5.15 -14.12
CA LEU A 46 -0.01 4.16 -13.17
C LEU A 46 0.35 4.80 -11.82
N LEU A 47 1.08 5.92 -11.83
CA LEU A 47 1.49 6.60 -10.60
C LEU A 47 0.29 7.14 -9.83
N ILE A 48 -0.70 7.71 -10.51
CA ILE A 48 -1.95 8.17 -9.89
C ILE A 48 -2.69 6.99 -9.23
N GLY A 49 -2.83 5.88 -9.95
CA GLY A 49 -3.47 4.68 -9.41
C GLY A 49 -2.72 4.09 -8.20
N LEU A 50 -1.39 4.14 -8.21
CA LEU A 50 -0.56 3.71 -7.08
C LEU A 50 -0.72 4.63 -5.87
N GLU A 51 -0.68 5.94 -6.07
CA GLU A 51 -0.87 6.93 -5.01
C GLU A 51 -2.24 6.76 -4.34
N GLN A 52 -3.32 6.64 -5.12
CA GLN A 52 -4.66 6.42 -4.60
C GLN A 52 -4.74 5.13 -3.77
N ARG A 53 -4.13 4.03 -4.24
CA ARG A 53 -4.13 2.75 -3.49
C ARG A 53 -3.33 2.85 -2.19
N LEU A 54 -2.19 3.53 -2.20
CA LEU A 54 -1.39 3.76 -0.99
C LEU A 54 -2.15 4.62 0.02
N TYR A 55 -2.82 5.68 -0.44
CA TYR A 55 -3.66 6.53 0.40
C TYR A 55 -4.81 5.73 1.07
N LEU A 56 -5.50 4.89 0.29
CA LEU A 56 -6.55 4.02 0.83
C LEU A 56 -6.00 3.00 1.83
N GLN A 57 -4.83 2.42 1.56
CA GLN A 57 -4.22 1.47 2.49
C GLN A 57 -3.80 2.14 3.82
N HIS A 58 -3.29 3.37 3.77
CA HIS A 58 -2.93 4.13 4.97
C HIS A 58 -4.15 4.51 5.81
N SER A 59 -5.22 4.99 5.17
CA SER A 59 -6.45 5.35 5.88
C SER A 59 -7.14 4.16 6.54
N LEU A 60 -7.05 2.95 5.96
CA LEU A 60 -7.54 1.72 6.59
C LEU A 60 -6.69 1.31 7.81
N ALA A 61 -5.37 1.44 7.74
CA ALA A 61 -4.47 1.15 8.86
C ALA A 61 -4.73 2.08 10.06
N GLU A 62 -4.98 3.37 9.82
CA GLU A 62 -5.35 4.33 10.87
C GLU A 62 -6.71 4.03 11.52
N GLN A 63 -7.65 3.47 10.76
CA GLN A 63 -8.96 3.08 11.29
C GLN A 63 -8.89 1.84 12.17
N GLU A 64 -8.07 0.85 11.81
CA GLU A 64 -7.84 -0.34 12.65
C GLU A 64 -7.20 0.05 13.99
N GLU A 65 -6.20 0.94 13.99
CA GLU A 65 -5.60 1.43 15.24
C GLU A 65 -6.58 2.21 16.12
N LYS A 66 -7.47 3.02 15.53
CA LYS A 66 -8.50 3.74 16.28
C LYS A 66 -9.60 2.82 16.84
N ASN A 67 -9.92 1.73 16.16
CA ASN A 67 -10.94 0.78 16.62
C ASN A 67 -10.43 -0.12 17.76
N VAL A 68 -9.13 -0.41 17.78
CA VAL A 68 -8.46 -1.11 18.90
C VAL A 68 -8.39 -0.23 20.17
N ARG A 69 -8.29 1.10 20.02
CA ARG A 69 -8.22 2.04 21.15
C ARG A 69 -9.57 2.44 21.76
N LYS A 70 -10.71 2.00 21.21
CA LYS A 70 -11.98 2.16 21.93
C LYS A 70 -11.99 1.18 23.11
N PRO A 71 -11.95 1.63 24.37
CA PRO A 71 -12.16 0.70 25.47
C PRO A 71 -13.56 0.13 25.27
N LYS A 72 -13.65 -1.20 25.12
CA LYS A 72 -14.91 -1.90 25.33
C LYS A 72 -15.32 -1.53 26.74
N SER A 73 -16.27 -0.61 26.88
CA SER A 73 -16.88 -0.32 28.18
C SER A 73 -17.44 -1.65 28.67
N ALA A 74 -16.71 -2.30 29.58
CA ALA A 74 -17.21 -3.44 30.32
C ALA A 74 -18.46 -2.92 31.01
N MET A 75 -19.61 -3.32 30.47
CA MET A 75 -20.90 -3.06 31.06
C MET A 75 -20.85 -3.67 32.45
N CYS A 76 -20.67 -2.81 33.45
CA CYS A 76 -20.67 -3.17 34.85
C CYS A 76 -22.02 -3.80 35.16
N VAL A 77 -22.06 -5.13 35.16
CA VAL A 77 -23.18 -5.89 35.70
C VAL A 77 -23.23 -5.53 37.17
N LYS A 78 -24.18 -4.65 37.54
CA LYS A 78 -24.50 -4.34 38.94
C LYS A 78 -24.87 -5.66 39.62
N CYS A 79 -23.89 -6.26 40.29
CA CYS A 79 -24.10 -7.33 41.25
C CYS A 79 -24.71 -6.68 42.49
N THR A 80 -26.04 -6.57 42.53
CA THR A 80 -26.75 -6.25 43.77
C THR A 80 -26.71 -7.48 44.66
N ARG A 81 -25.69 -7.53 45.54
CA ARG A 81 -25.62 -8.47 46.66
C ARG A 81 -26.84 -8.24 47.57
N THR A 82 -27.59 -9.31 47.77
CA THR A 82 -28.46 -9.52 48.92
C THR A 82 -27.66 -9.32 50.21
N PHE A 83 -28.10 -8.40 51.07
CA PHE A 83 -27.59 -8.25 52.42
C PHE A 83 -28.78 -8.14 53.39
N ARG A 84 -28.95 -9.21 54.19
CA ARG A 84 -29.49 -9.27 55.55
C ARG A 84 -30.09 -7.96 56.11
N GLN A 85 -31.35 -8.03 56.51
CA GLN A 85 -31.74 -8.02 57.93
C GLN A 85 -32.91 -8.98 58.14
#